data_AF-A0A7V1EJT0-F1
#
_entry.id   AF-A0A7V1EJT0-F1
#
_cell.length_a   1.000
_cell.length_b   1.000
_cell.length_c   1.000
_cell.angle_alpha   90.00
_cell.angle_beta   90.00
_cell.angle_gamma   90.00
#
_symmetry.space_group_name_H-M   'P 1'
#
loop_
_entity.id
_entity.type
_entity.pdbx_description
1 polymer ?
#
loop_
_entity_poly.entity_id
_entity_poly.type
_entity_poly.pdbx_seq_one_letter_code
_entity_poly.pdbx_strand_id
1 'polypeptide(L)'
;FASLLLLGIDSAFSITECVLASIVDKTGWSRDKTLIGISVVGLGIGMVYCFQGGLNWLGTFDDFINGTWGIALTALLEALVLGWLFRIRRLREHANERSDWTIGRWFTWLIRLVIPMTMAALFVWSLFDDWSNPNYFRDAEGKLQIGTVAGLVLMGIAPIVAVVISLLRFKNKRPDNPIQTLYSNENPHGRGVGFVSILMGAASLAVLAFVFFAALPVHGAATAEKQAAATQFIPTAQVIFLPIAGGVGLLGLLLGGLTVVRMEARTIKTSMAARLGAAIGILSLGLTGGLSLAMWVSRKTFTVEKIVYDNELSGVGYTILAVMLGLIVFGLGWCFYRAIRAGGEKTPDEQKSERIENT
;
A
#
# COMPACT_ATOMS: atom_id res chain seq x y z
N PHE A 1 -15.95 -23.30 13.78
CA PHE A 1 -15.30 -22.49 14.83
C PHE A 1 -13.79 -22.75 14.92
N ALA A 2 -13.33 -24.00 15.11
CA ALA A 2 -11.89 -24.32 15.21
C ALA A 2 -11.02 -23.75 14.06
N SER A 3 -11.50 -23.84 12.81
CA SER A 3 -10.80 -23.25 11.65
C SER A 3 -10.66 -21.72 11.74
N LEU A 4 -11.71 -20.99 12.13
CA LEU A 4 -11.66 -19.54 12.31
C LEU A 4 -10.70 -19.15 13.45
N LEU A 5 -10.68 -19.95 14.52
CA LEU A 5 -9.77 -19.73 15.66
C LEU A 5 -8.30 -19.91 15.25
N LEU A 6 -7.97 -20.97 14.52
CA LEU A 6 -6.60 -21.21 14.04
C LEU A 6 -6.13 -20.11 13.09
N LEU A 7 -6.96 -19.74 12.10
CA LEU A 7 -6.65 -18.65 11.16
C LEU A 7 -6.44 -17.31 11.85
N GLY A 8 -7.26 -17.01 12.87
CA GLY A 8 -7.14 -15.78 13.66
C GLY A 8 -5.84 -15.72 14.48
N ILE A 9 -5.44 -16.83 15.11
CA ILE A 9 -4.22 -16.91 15.92
C ILE A 9 -2.96 -16.72 15.05
N ASP A 10 -2.90 -17.36 13.89
CA ASP A 10 -1.75 -17.25 12.99
C ASP A 10 -1.55 -15.81 12.49
N SER A 11 -2.66 -15.11 12.17
CA SER A 11 -2.63 -13.69 11.81
C SER A 11 -2.18 -12.80 12.98
N ALA A 12 -2.66 -13.08 14.20
CA ALA A 12 -2.29 -12.34 15.39
C ALA A 12 -0.79 -12.46 15.71
N PHE A 13 -0.18 -13.64 15.51
CA PHE A 13 1.27 -13.82 15.66
C PHE A 13 2.06 -12.97 14.65
N SER A 14 1.64 -12.95 13.38
CA SER A 14 2.30 -12.16 12.34
C SER A 14 2.28 -10.65 12.65
N ILE A 15 1.12 -10.11 13.02
CA ILE A 15 0.99 -8.67 13.35
C ILE A 15 1.81 -8.32 14.60
N THR A 16 1.76 -9.17 15.64
CA THR A 16 2.53 -8.97 16.87
C THR A 16 4.04 -8.99 16.61
N GLU A 17 4.50 -9.89 15.74
CA GLU A 17 5.90 -10.00 15.35
C GLU A 17 6.38 -8.75 14.60
N CYS A 18 5.58 -8.23 13.67
CA CYS A 18 5.90 -7.00 12.93
C CYS A 18 6.09 -5.80 13.88
N VAL A 19 5.23 -5.66 14.88
CA VAL A 19 5.33 -4.58 15.89
C VAL A 19 6.55 -4.79 16.79
N LEU A 20 6.77 -6.03 17.28
CA LEU A 20 7.90 -6.39 18.11
C LEU A 20 9.23 -6.11 17.41
N ALA A 21 9.40 -6.60 16.17
CA ALA A 21 10.61 -6.41 15.38
C ALA A 21 10.90 -4.91 15.15
N SER A 22 9.87 -4.13 14.81
CA SER A 22 9.99 -2.69 14.60
C SER A 22 10.48 -1.94 15.86
N ILE A 23 9.98 -2.31 17.04
CA ILE A 23 10.42 -1.72 18.31
C ILE A 23 11.84 -2.16 18.66
N VAL A 24 12.14 -3.46 18.55
CA VAL A 24 13.46 -4.03 18.90
C VAL A 24 14.55 -3.50 17.98
N ASP A 25 14.32 -3.42 16.66
CA ASP A 25 15.29 -2.89 15.71
C ASP A 25 15.56 -1.40 15.91
N LYS A 26 14.55 -0.63 16.34
CA LYS A 26 14.69 0.81 16.61
C LYS A 26 15.38 1.07 17.96
N THR A 27 14.97 0.37 19.02
CA THR A 27 15.39 0.66 20.41
C THR A 27 16.59 -0.16 20.89
N GLY A 28 16.84 -1.32 20.26
CA GLY A 28 17.84 -2.30 20.71
C GLY A 28 17.46 -3.00 22.02
N TRP A 29 16.18 -2.94 22.45
CA TRP A 29 15.71 -3.61 23.66
C TRP A 29 15.69 -5.13 23.53
N SER A 30 15.75 -5.83 24.67
CA SER A 30 15.62 -7.29 24.70
C SER A 30 14.23 -7.71 24.22
N ARG A 31 14.20 -8.63 23.25
CA ARG A 31 12.99 -9.13 22.61
C ARG A 31 11.93 -9.61 23.60
N ASP A 32 12.33 -10.41 24.59
CA ASP A 32 11.38 -11.03 25.54
C ASP A 32 10.65 -9.99 26.41
N LYS A 33 11.37 -8.99 26.91
CA LYS A 33 10.78 -7.92 27.72
C LYS A 33 9.83 -7.06 26.88
N THR A 34 10.21 -6.76 25.65
CA THR A 34 9.36 -6.00 24.72
C THR A 34 8.10 -6.77 24.39
N LEU A 35 8.19 -8.08 24.14
CA LEU A 35 7.04 -8.94 23.86
C LEU A 35 6.03 -8.95 25.02
N ILE A 36 6.49 -9.16 26.25
CA ILE A 36 5.60 -9.12 27.43
C ILE A 36 4.96 -7.73 27.56
N GLY A 37 5.74 -6.67 27.36
CA GLY A 37 5.25 -5.30 27.40
C GLY A 37 4.13 -5.03 26.40
N ILE A 38 4.33 -5.38 25.12
CA ILE A 38 3.30 -5.18 24.09
C ILE A 38 2.07 -6.05 24.33
N SER A 39 2.22 -7.27 24.85
CA SER A 39 1.08 -8.14 25.18
C SER A 39 0.24 -7.58 26.33
N VAL A 40 0.87 -7.05 27.38
CA VAL A 40 0.15 -6.42 28.51
C VAL A 40 -0.58 -5.15 28.06
N VAL A 41 0.08 -4.31 27.25
CA VAL A 41 -0.55 -3.12 26.67
C VAL A 41 -1.72 -3.50 25.75
N GLY A 42 -1.52 -4.51 24.89
CA GLY A 42 -2.55 -5.04 24.00
C GLY A 42 -3.75 -5.60 24.75
N LEU A 43 -3.52 -6.31 25.86
CA LEU A 43 -4.58 -6.78 26.74
C LEU A 43 -5.35 -5.61 27.37
N GLY A 44 -4.63 -4.58 27.86
CA GLY A 44 -5.24 -3.38 28.45
C GLY A 44 -6.12 -2.61 27.47
N ILE A 45 -5.66 -2.43 26.23
CA ILE A 45 -6.44 -1.78 25.16
C ILE A 45 -7.62 -2.69 24.76
N GLY A 46 -7.38 -4.00 24.66
CA GLY A 46 -8.39 -4.99 24.28
C GLY A 46 -9.58 -5.07 25.25
N MET A 47 -9.39 -4.76 26.53
CA MET A 47 -10.47 -4.71 27.52
C MET A 47 -11.57 -3.71 27.16
N VAL A 48 -11.27 -2.67 26.38
CA VAL A 48 -12.28 -1.70 25.92
C VAL A 48 -13.39 -2.37 25.10
N TYR A 49 -13.06 -3.46 24.39
CA TYR A 49 -14.04 -4.21 23.58
C TYR A 49 -14.95 -5.13 24.41
N CYS A 50 -14.66 -5.35 25.70
CA CYS A 50 -15.48 -6.18 26.58
C CYS A 50 -16.66 -5.43 27.23
N PHE A 51 -16.72 -4.10 27.10
CA PHE A 51 -17.83 -3.29 27.65
C PHE A 51 -19.09 -3.39 26.77
N GLN A 52 -20.24 -2.94 27.31
CA GLN A 52 -21.54 -2.99 26.60
C GLN A 52 -21.54 -2.28 25.24
N GLY A 53 -20.69 -1.26 25.06
CA GLY A 53 -20.50 -0.55 23.78
C GLY A 53 -19.33 -1.07 22.94
N GLY A 54 -18.70 -2.18 23.31
CA GLY A 54 -17.46 -2.67 22.70
C GLY A 54 -17.59 -2.99 21.21
N LEU A 55 -18.74 -3.50 20.77
CA LEU A 55 -19.00 -3.78 19.35
C LEU A 55 -19.04 -2.50 18.51
N ASN A 56 -19.54 -1.40 19.07
CA ASN A 56 -19.56 -0.10 18.39
C ASN A 56 -18.15 0.48 18.25
N TRP A 57 -17.33 0.33 19.29
CA TRP A 57 -15.91 0.67 19.23
C TRP A 57 -15.19 -0.17 18.18
N LEU A 58 -15.42 -1.48 18.17
CA LEU A 58 -14.82 -2.39 17.20
C LEU A 58 -15.19 -2.01 15.77
N GLY A 59 -16.47 -1.72 15.50
CA GLY A 59 -16.92 -1.26 14.18
C GLY A 59 -16.23 0.05 13.77
N THR A 60 -16.12 1.02 14.68
CA THR A 60 -15.43 2.29 14.40
C THR A 60 -13.94 2.09 14.06
N PHE A 61 -13.25 1.21 14.78
CA PHE A 61 -11.84 0.90 14.49
C PHE A 61 -11.67 0.10 13.20
N ASP A 62 -12.58 -0.84 12.90
CA ASP A 62 -12.55 -1.63 11.67
C ASP A 62 -12.79 -0.72 10.45
N ASP A 63 -13.81 0.14 10.50
CA ASP A 63 -14.09 1.14 9.47
C ASP A 63 -12.92 2.10 9.27
N PHE A 64 -12.21 2.47 10.34
CA PHE A 64 -11.03 3.32 10.24
C PHE A 64 -9.83 2.60 9.58
N ILE A 65 -9.52 1.37 10.02
CA ILE A 65 -8.36 0.61 9.54
C ILE A 65 -8.58 0.14 8.10
N ASN A 66 -9.76 -0.41 7.81
CA ASN A 66 -10.10 -0.95 6.49
C ASN A 66 -10.62 0.11 5.53
N GLY A 67 -11.04 1.28 6.03
CA GLY A 67 -11.49 2.39 5.22
C GLY A 67 -10.38 3.08 4.44
N THR A 68 -10.76 4.12 3.69
CA THR A 68 -9.89 4.91 2.81
C THR A 68 -8.61 5.42 3.50
N TRP A 69 -8.71 5.70 4.80
CA TRP A 69 -7.69 6.41 5.57
C TRP A 69 -6.68 5.52 6.31
N GLY A 70 -6.98 4.23 6.48
CA GLY A 70 -6.12 3.30 7.20
C GLY A 70 -5.10 2.61 6.30
N ILE A 71 -5.38 1.36 5.94
CA ILE A 71 -4.47 0.51 5.16
C ILE A 71 -4.28 1.03 3.74
N ALA A 72 -5.33 1.53 3.08
CA ALA A 72 -5.24 2.01 1.69
C ALA A 72 -4.24 3.17 1.54
N LEU A 73 -4.34 4.19 2.41
CA LEU A 73 -3.39 5.31 2.43
C LEU A 73 -1.97 4.86 2.79
N THR A 74 -1.83 4.01 3.81
CA THR A 74 -0.52 3.53 4.27
C THR A 74 0.17 2.70 3.19
N ALA A 75 -0.55 1.81 2.52
CA ALA A 75 -0.06 1.01 1.40
C ALA A 75 0.35 1.88 0.20
N LEU A 76 -0.41 2.94 -0.11
CA LEU A 76 -0.05 3.89 -1.15
C LEU A 76 1.25 4.62 -0.83
N LEU A 77 1.39 5.13 0.40
CA LEU A 77 2.61 5.82 0.85
C LEU A 77 3.81 4.88 0.83
N GLU A 78 3.67 3.65 1.34
CA GLU A 78 4.73 2.65 1.33
C GLU A 78 5.15 2.29 -0.10
N ALA A 79 4.20 2.03 -1.00
CA ALA A 79 4.47 1.74 -2.39
C ALA A 79 5.22 2.90 -3.09
N LEU A 80 4.88 4.15 -2.76
CA LEU A 80 5.55 5.33 -3.31
C LEU A 80 7.00 5.45 -2.81
N VAL A 81 7.21 5.24 -1.51
CA VAL A 81 8.52 5.29 -0.87
C VAL A 81 9.43 4.18 -1.38
N LEU A 82 8.96 2.94 -1.40
CA LEU A 82 9.73 1.79 -1.90
C LEU A 82 9.95 1.89 -3.42
N GLY A 83 8.95 2.37 -4.16
CA GLY A 83 8.98 2.57 -5.61
C GLY A 83 10.09 3.53 -6.07
N TRP A 84 10.10 4.74 -5.51
CA TRP A 84 10.84 5.87 -6.08
C TRP A 84 11.87 6.48 -5.13
N LEU A 85 11.63 6.42 -3.82
CA LEU A 85 12.58 6.95 -2.83
C LEU A 85 13.66 5.93 -2.45
N PHE A 86 13.39 4.63 -2.59
CA PHE A 86 14.36 3.56 -2.32
C PHE A 86 15.03 3.00 -3.57
N ARG A 87 16.26 2.45 -3.44
CA ARG A 87 16.99 1.79 -4.53
C ARG A 87 16.56 0.33 -4.66
N ILE A 88 15.43 0.07 -5.33
CA ILE A 88 14.85 -1.27 -5.50
C ILE A 88 15.85 -2.30 -6.03
N ARG A 89 16.80 -1.89 -6.88
CA ARG A 89 17.81 -2.81 -7.41
C ARG A 89 18.58 -3.53 -6.29
N ARG A 90 18.92 -2.82 -5.20
CA ARG A 90 19.60 -3.43 -4.04
C ARG A 90 18.71 -4.42 -3.30
N LEU A 91 17.42 -4.12 -3.18
CA LEU A 91 16.45 -5.02 -2.55
C LEU A 91 16.32 -6.31 -3.35
N ARG A 92 16.25 -6.21 -4.68
CA ARG A 92 16.20 -7.38 -5.58
C ARG A 92 17.51 -8.17 -5.58
N GLU A 93 18.66 -7.50 -5.56
CA GLU A 93 19.97 -8.16 -5.44
C GLU A 93 20.07 -8.92 -4.12
N HIS A 94 19.73 -8.28 -3.01
CA HIS A 94 19.70 -8.91 -1.70
C HIS A 94 18.73 -10.08 -1.59
N ALA A 95 17.53 -9.96 -2.17
CA ALA A 95 16.58 -11.06 -2.24
C ALA A 95 17.13 -12.23 -3.08
N ASN A 96 17.78 -11.95 -4.20
CA ASN A 96 18.38 -12.96 -5.08
C ASN A 96 19.63 -13.62 -4.48
N GLU A 97 20.34 -12.97 -3.57
CA GLU A 97 21.48 -13.57 -2.85
C GLU A 97 21.05 -14.71 -1.91
N ARG A 98 19.82 -14.65 -1.39
CA ARG A 98 19.29 -15.60 -0.39
C ARG A 98 18.18 -16.50 -0.93
N SER A 99 17.74 -16.26 -2.16
CA SER A 99 16.64 -16.98 -2.79
C SER A 99 17.15 -18.00 -3.80
N ASP A 100 16.63 -19.23 -3.72
CA ASP A 100 16.88 -20.26 -4.73
C ASP A 100 16.32 -19.87 -6.11
N TRP A 101 15.32 -18.97 -6.13
CA TRP A 101 14.73 -18.44 -7.35
C TRP A 101 15.16 -16.99 -7.58
N THR A 102 15.66 -16.69 -8.78
CA THR A 102 16.08 -15.32 -9.10
C THR A 102 14.92 -14.46 -9.60
N ILE A 103 14.73 -13.33 -8.92
CA ILE A 103 13.74 -12.32 -9.28
C ILE A 103 14.30 -11.45 -10.42
N GLY A 104 13.53 -11.39 -11.52
CA GLY A 104 13.87 -10.66 -12.73
C GLY A 104 13.59 -9.15 -12.65
N ARG A 105 13.83 -8.44 -13.78
CA ARG A 105 13.61 -6.98 -13.88
C ARG A 105 12.12 -6.59 -13.80
N TRP A 106 11.21 -7.52 -14.07
CA TRP A 106 9.77 -7.28 -14.02
C TRP A 106 9.29 -6.86 -12.62
N PHE A 107 9.90 -7.41 -11.56
CA PHE A 107 9.60 -7.06 -10.17
C PHE A 107 9.90 -5.57 -9.88
N THR A 108 11.00 -5.06 -10.43
CA THR A 108 11.35 -3.65 -10.30
C THR A 108 10.29 -2.75 -10.94
N TRP A 109 9.76 -3.13 -12.10
CA TRP A 109 8.70 -2.37 -12.77
C TRP A 109 7.35 -2.50 -12.06
N LEU A 110 7.06 -3.67 -11.50
CA LEU A 110 5.84 -3.91 -10.72
C LEU A 110 5.77 -2.97 -9.50
N ILE A 111 6.86 -2.87 -8.74
CA ILE A 111 6.94 -1.99 -7.55
C ILE A 111 7.01 -0.52 -7.94
N ARG A 112 7.64 -0.16 -9.06
CA ARG A 112 7.75 1.25 -9.49
C ARG A 112 6.48 1.82 -10.10
N LEU A 113 5.75 0.99 -10.85
CA LEU A 113 4.66 1.45 -11.69
C LEU A 113 3.34 0.83 -11.27
N VAL A 114 3.22 -0.49 -11.36
CA VAL A 114 1.91 -1.18 -11.29
C VAL A 114 1.27 -1.06 -9.91
N ILE A 115 2.01 -1.38 -8.85
CA ILE A 115 1.51 -1.34 -7.47
C ILE A 115 1.11 0.09 -7.06
N PRO A 116 1.98 1.10 -7.14
CA PRO A 116 1.61 2.45 -6.74
C PRO A 116 0.50 3.05 -7.62
N MET A 117 0.46 2.74 -8.91
CA MET A 117 -0.62 3.20 -9.81
C MET A 117 -1.97 2.60 -9.41
N THR A 118 -2.02 1.30 -9.13
CA THR A 118 -3.26 0.61 -8.74
C THR A 118 -3.73 1.08 -7.37
N MET A 119 -2.83 1.19 -6.39
CA MET A 119 -3.16 1.72 -5.06
C MET A 119 -3.67 3.16 -5.14
N ALA A 120 -3.06 4.01 -5.95
CA ALA A 120 -3.52 5.39 -6.15
C ALA A 120 -4.92 5.45 -6.78
N ALA A 121 -5.20 4.56 -7.74
CA ALA A 121 -6.51 4.47 -8.38
C ALA A 121 -7.61 4.02 -7.39
N LEU A 122 -7.33 3.00 -6.58
CA LEU A 122 -8.27 2.53 -5.55
C LEU A 122 -8.48 3.58 -4.46
N PHE A 123 -7.41 4.24 -4.02
CA PHE A 123 -7.48 5.29 -3.01
C PHE A 123 -8.36 6.45 -3.44
N VAL A 124 -8.18 6.98 -4.66
CA VAL A 124 -9.03 8.10 -5.14
C VAL A 124 -10.46 7.69 -5.38
N TRP A 125 -10.70 6.43 -5.76
CA TRP A 125 -12.06 5.92 -5.89
C TRP A 125 -12.72 5.91 -4.52
N SER A 126 -12.12 5.24 -3.54
CA SER A 126 -12.66 5.15 -2.18
C SER A 126 -12.87 6.53 -1.57
N LEU A 127 -11.94 7.45 -1.82
CA LEU A 127 -12.05 8.84 -1.43
C LEU A 127 -13.22 9.55 -2.11
N PHE A 128 -13.46 9.29 -3.40
CA PHE A 128 -14.57 9.85 -4.14
C PHE A 128 -15.90 9.32 -3.60
N ASP A 129 -16.03 8.03 -3.37
CA ASP A 129 -17.25 7.42 -2.79
C ASP A 129 -17.54 8.00 -1.40
N ASP A 130 -16.56 7.99 -0.50
CA ASP A 130 -16.65 8.56 0.86
C ASP A 130 -17.14 10.01 0.85
N TRP A 131 -16.50 10.86 0.04
CA TRP A 131 -16.81 12.29 0.03
C TRP A 131 -18.11 12.63 -0.67
N SER A 132 -18.58 11.73 -1.52
CA SER A 132 -19.81 11.89 -2.27
C SER A 132 -21.05 11.47 -1.48
N ASN A 133 -20.85 10.67 -0.43
CA ASN A 133 -21.92 10.23 0.47
C ASN A 133 -22.35 11.39 1.41
N PRO A 134 -23.63 11.82 1.38
CA PRO A 134 -24.12 12.92 2.20
C PRO A 134 -24.06 12.63 3.72
N ASN A 135 -24.05 11.35 4.10
CA ASN A 135 -24.02 10.91 5.50
C ASN A 135 -22.61 10.64 6.05
N TYR A 136 -21.55 10.96 5.29
CA TYR A 136 -20.18 10.59 5.69
C TYR A 136 -19.70 11.34 6.95
N PHE A 137 -20.01 12.63 7.06
CA PHE A 137 -19.63 13.46 8.21
C PHE A 137 -20.74 13.61 9.25
N ARG A 138 -22.00 13.34 8.87
CA ARG A 138 -23.17 13.57 9.70
C ARG A 138 -24.13 12.40 9.56
N ASP A 139 -24.59 11.89 10.70
CA ASP A 139 -25.63 10.87 10.76
C ASP A 139 -26.98 11.44 10.29
N ALA A 140 -27.98 10.58 10.10
CA ALA A 140 -29.33 10.96 9.68
C ALA A 140 -29.99 12.00 10.61
N GLU A 141 -29.59 12.07 11.88
CA GLU A 141 -30.05 13.10 12.83
C GLU A 141 -29.19 14.38 12.85
N GLY A 142 -28.24 14.54 11.93
CA GLY A 142 -27.38 15.72 11.81
C GLY A 142 -26.24 15.81 12.83
N LYS A 143 -26.03 14.75 13.64
CA LYS A 143 -24.91 14.64 14.58
C LYS A 143 -23.63 14.26 13.84
N LEU A 144 -22.51 14.84 14.25
CA LEU A 144 -21.20 14.50 13.69
C LEU A 144 -20.88 13.03 14.00
N GLN A 145 -20.54 12.24 12.98
CA GLN A 145 -20.06 10.88 13.23
C GLN A 145 -18.67 10.96 13.85
N ILE A 146 -18.62 10.73 15.17
CA ILE A 146 -17.39 10.84 15.97
C ILE A 146 -16.32 9.89 15.42
N GLY A 147 -16.72 8.72 14.90
CA GLY A 147 -15.83 7.77 14.25
C GLY A 147 -15.09 8.34 13.05
N THR A 148 -15.80 8.97 12.11
CA THR A 148 -15.20 9.58 10.90
C THR A 148 -14.23 10.70 11.25
N VAL A 149 -14.59 11.55 12.23
CA VAL A 149 -13.75 12.68 12.64
C VAL A 149 -12.53 12.22 13.43
N ALA A 150 -12.69 11.24 14.32
CA ALA A 150 -11.56 10.61 15.01
C ALA A 150 -10.61 9.94 14.01
N GLY A 151 -11.15 9.26 13.00
CA GLY A 151 -10.38 8.66 11.91
C GLY A 151 -9.58 9.70 11.12
N LEU A 152 -10.19 10.81 10.74
CA LEU A 152 -9.49 11.88 10.00
C LEU A 152 -8.38 12.53 10.84
N VAL A 153 -8.61 12.75 12.13
CA VAL A 153 -7.60 13.26 13.07
C VAL A 153 -6.45 12.26 13.21
N LEU A 154 -6.75 10.97 13.37
CA LEU A 154 -5.75 9.92 13.50
C LEU A 154 -4.93 9.74 12.21
N MET A 155 -5.55 9.87 11.04
CA MET A 155 -4.89 9.89 9.73
C MET A 155 -3.90 11.05 9.59
N GLY A 156 -4.23 12.24 10.10
CA GLY A 156 -3.28 13.36 10.14
C GLY A 156 -2.11 13.11 11.10
N ILE A 157 -2.40 12.54 12.27
CA ILE A 157 -1.42 12.33 13.34
C ILE A 157 -0.47 11.17 13.03
N ALA A 158 -0.95 10.06 12.49
CA ALA A 158 -0.16 8.84 12.28
C ALA A 158 1.14 9.06 11.46
N PRO A 159 1.14 9.69 10.27
CA PRO A 159 2.37 9.96 9.53
C PRO A 159 3.26 10.98 10.24
N ILE A 160 2.69 11.95 10.96
CA ILE A 160 3.46 12.90 11.77
C ILE A 160 4.19 12.16 12.89
N VAL A 161 3.49 11.28 13.62
CA VAL A 161 4.07 10.44 14.67
C VAL A 161 5.14 9.51 14.09
N ALA A 162 4.89 8.89 12.92
CA ALA A 162 5.89 8.07 12.24
C ALA A 162 7.16 8.87 11.89
N VAL A 163 7.02 10.10 11.39
CA VAL A 163 8.15 10.98 11.10
C VAL A 163 8.85 11.41 12.40
N VAL A 164 8.11 11.76 13.45
CA VAL A 164 8.67 12.12 14.76
C VAL A 164 9.47 10.95 15.33
N ILE A 165 8.91 9.75 15.37
CA ILE A 165 9.61 8.52 15.80
C ILE A 165 10.81 8.23 14.90
N SER A 166 10.72 8.50 13.60
CA SER A 166 11.85 8.38 12.68
C SER A 166 12.99 9.33 13.05
N LEU A 167 12.68 10.58 13.39
CA LEU A 167 13.63 11.62 13.80
C LEU A 167 14.26 11.34 15.17
N LEU A 168 13.54 10.66 16.07
CA LEU A 168 14.10 10.18 17.33
C LEU A 168 15.19 9.13 17.03
N ARG A 169 16.45 9.59 17.09
CA ARG A 169 17.62 8.74 16.94
C ARG A 169 17.91 8.01 18.25
N PHE A 170 17.54 6.74 18.29
CA PHE A 170 18.06 5.81 19.28
C PHE A 170 19.45 5.34 18.83
N LYS A 171 20.40 5.30 19.76
CA LYS A 171 21.80 4.96 19.50
C LYS A 171 21.90 3.49 19.08
N ASN A 172 21.88 3.24 17.77
CA ASN A 172 22.05 1.88 17.24
C ASN A 172 23.54 1.50 17.27
N LYS A 173 23.86 0.33 17.85
CA LYS A 173 25.22 -0.23 17.96
C LYS A 173 25.60 -1.12 16.76
N ARG A 174 25.00 -0.92 15.58
CA ARG A 174 25.38 -1.71 14.39
C ARG A 174 26.61 -1.05 13.74
N PRO A 175 27.68 -1.80 13.45
CA PRO A 175 28.85 -1.26 12.76
C PRO A 175 28.44 -0.76 11.37
N ASP A 176 28.84 0.45 11.04
CA ASP A 176 28.53 1.09 9.76
C ASP A 176 29.13 0.26 8.62
N ASN A 177 28.30 -0.18 7.67
CA ASN A 177 28.81 -0.87 6.48
C ASN A 177 29.66 0.13 5.66
N PRO A 178 30.97 -0.14 5.43
CA PRO A 178 31.89 0.80 4.77
C PRO A 178 31.50 1.10 3.32
N ILE A 179 30.69 0.25 2.70
CA ILE A 179 30.16 0.48 1.34
C ILE A 179 29.07 1.56 1.34
N GLN A 180 28.31 1.72 2.44
CA GLN A 180 27.23 2.69 2.52
C GLN A 180 27.73 4.13 2.71
N THR A 181 28.88 4.29 3.38
CA THR A 181 29.53 5.59 3.62
C THR A 181 30.18 6.17 2.36
N LEU A 182 30.73 5.34 1.48
CA LEU A 182 31.34 5.77 0.21
C LEU A 182 30.33 6.43 -0.77
N TYR A 183 29.09 5.94 -0.84
CA TYR A 183 28.03 6.55 -1.67
C TYR A 183 27.39 7.81 -1.07
N SER A 184 27.65 8.09 0.21
CA SER A 184 27.08 9.25 0.91
C SER A 184 27.61 10.57 0.35
N ASN A 185 28.90 10.59 -0.02
CA ASN A 185 29.68 11.79 -0.35
C ASN A 185 29.56 12.29 -1.80
N GLU A 186 28.84 11.60 -2.69
CA GLU A 186 28.64 12.08 -4.05
C GLU A 186 27.55 13.16 -4.14
N ASN A 187 27.79 14.17 -4.98
CA ASN A 187 26.81 15.21 -5.28
C ASN A 187 25.65 14.63 -6.12
N PRO A 188 24.39 14.92 -5.75
CA PRO A 188 23.23 14.41 -6.47
C PRO A 188 23.09 15.06 -7.85
N HIS A 189 22.95 14.24 -8.89
CA HIS A 189 22.77 14.71 -10.27
C HIS A 189 21.28 14.78 -10.67
N GLY A 190 20.97 15.64 -11.65
CA GLY A 190 19.63 15.76 -12.23
C GLY A 190 18.65 16.69 -11.50
N ARG A 191 19.15 17.64 -10.69
CA ARG A 191 18.31 18.56 -9.90
C ARG A 191 17.39 19.45 -10.76
N GLY A 192 17.88 19.95 -11.89
CA GLY A 192 17.09 20.78 -12.81
C GLY A 192 15.91 20.04 -13.42
N VAL A 193 16.16 18.88 -14.03
CA VAL A 193 15.10 18.02 -14.57
C VAL A 193 14.14 17.54 -13.47
N GLY A 194 14.68 17.26 -12.28
CA GLY A 194 13.87 16.91 -11.11
C GLY A 194 12.89 18.00 -10.71
N PHE A 195 13.34 19.26 -10.69
CA PHE A 195 12.45 20.39 -10.38
C PHE A 195 11.33 20.55 -11.41
N VAL A 196 11.65 20.43 -12.71
CA VAL A 196 10.64 20.46 -13.78
C VAL A 196 9.63 19.33 -13.60
N SER A 197 10.08 18.11 -13.30
CA SER A 197 9.17 16.98 -13.07
C SER A 197 8.23 17.19 -11.88
N ILE A 198 8.71 17.82 -10.80
CA ILE A 198 7.85 18.18 -9.65
C ILE A 198 6.82 19.21 -10.07
N LEU A 199 7.21 20.26 -10.80
CA LEU A 199 6.27 21.29 -11.25
C LEU A 199 5.17 20.71 -12.14
N MET A 200 5.53 19.84 -13.08
CA MET A 200 4.55 19.15 -13.93
C MET A 200 3.64 18.23 -13.10
N GLY A 201 4.20 17.45 -12.19
CA GLY A 201 3.42 16.62 -11.28
C GLY A 201 2.46 17.43 -10.41
N ALA A 202 2.91 18.55 -9.85
CA ALA A 202 2.10 19.45 -9.04
C ALA A 202 0.97 20.10 -9.87
N ALA A 203 1.26 20.50 -11.11
CA ALA A 203 0.25 21.02 -12.03
C ALA A 203 -0.81 19.96 -12.36
N SER A 204 -0.41 18.72 -12.60
CA SER A 204 -1.33 17.59 -12.82
C SER A 204 -2.21 17.34 -11.59
N LEU A 205 -1.62 17.31 -10.38
CA LEU A 205 -2.38 17.16 -9.14
C LEU A 205 -3.36 18.33 -8.90
N ALA A 206 -2.99 19.56 -9.26
CA ALA A 206 -3.88 20.71 -9.14
C ALA A 206 -5.11 20.57 -10.06
N VAL A 207 -4.91 20.12 -11.30
CA VAL A 207 -6.03 19.84 -12.23
C VAL A 207 -6.89 18.69 -11.70
N LEU A 208 -6.29 17.62 -11.17
CA LEU A 208 -7.04 16.51 -10.58
C LEU A 208 -7.83 16.93 -9.35
N ALA A 209 -7.27 17.75 -8.48
CA ALA A 209 -7.97 18.30 -7.33
C ALA A 209 -9.18 19.15 -7.78
N PHE A 210 -8.98 20.00 -8.80
CA PHE A 210 -10.08 20.77 -9.38
C PHE A 210 -11.20 19.87 -9.92
N VAL A 211 -10.85 18.83 -10.71
CA VAL A 211 -11.82 17.88 -11.25
C VAL A 211 -12.53 17.11 -10.14
N PHE A 212 -11.80 16.67 -9.12
CA PHE A 212 -12.35 15.97 -7.96
C PHE A 212 -13.41 16.82 -7.26
N PHE A 213 -13.05 18.04 -6.84
CA PHE A 213 -13.98 18.94 -6.12
C PHE A 213 -15.17 19.36 -6.98
N ALA A 214 -14.97 19.57 -8.28
CA ALA A 214 -16.05 19.93 -9.20
C ALA A 214 -16.99 18.74 -9.49
N ALA A 215 -16.56 17.50 -9.26
CA ALA A 215 -17.39 16.30 -9.42
C ALA A 215 -18.13 15.86 -8.15
N LEU A 216 -17.75 16.34 -6.97
CA LEU A 216 -18.44 16.04 -5.71
C LEU A 216 -19.95 16.36 -5.68
N PRO A 217 -20.45 17.47 -6.28
CA PRO A 217 -21.87 17.80 -6.25
C PRO A 217 -22.76 16.79 -6.99
N VAL A 218 -22.20 15.86 -7.77
CA VAL A 218 -22.96 14.92 -8.61
C VAL A 218 -23.68 13.86 -7.78
N HIS A 219 -23.02 13.32 -6.74
CA HIS A 219 -23.49 12.12 -6.02
C HIS A 219 -24.30 12.42 -4.75
N GLY A 220 -24.36 13.69 -4.35
CA GLY A 220 -25.07 14.14 -3.13
C GLY A 220 -25.94 15.39 -3.29
N ALA A 221 -26.23 15.85 -4.52
CA ALA A 221 -27.04 17.05 -4.73
C ALA A 221 -28.51 16.85 -4.33
N ALA A 222 -28.91 17.49 -3.22
CA ALA A 222 -30.31 17.60 -2.78
C ALA A 222 -31.20 18.49 -3.68
N THR A 223 -30.65 19.12 -4.74
CA THR A 223 -31.35 20.08 -5.59
C THR A 223 -31.08 19.82 -7.07
N ALA A 224 -32.15 19.75 -7.87
CA ALA A 224 -32.14 19.41 -9.30
C ALA A 224 -31.19 20.27 -10.16
N GLU A 225 -30.94 21.52 -9.76
CA GLU A 225 -30.05 22.46 -10.47
C GLU A 225 -28.57 22.05 -10.39
N LYS A 226 -28.11 21.56 -9.23
CA LYS A 226 -26.75 21.06 -9.05
C LYS A 226 -26.53 19.73 -9.78
N GLN A 227 -27.58 18.91 -9.90
CA GLN A 227 -27.54 17.65 -10.63
C GLN A 227 -27.48 17.86 -12.15
N ALA A 228 -28.15 18.88 -12.68
CA ALA A 228 -28.07 19.27 -14.09
C ALA A 228 -26.68 19.79 -14.49
N ALA A 229 -26.09 20.68 -13.67
CA ALA A 229 -24.73 21.18 -13.89
C ALA A 229 -23.68 20.06 -13.77
N ALA A 230 -23.86 19.15 -12.82
CA ALA A 230 -23.05 17.95 -12.63
C ALA A 230 -23.10 17.02 -13.86
N THR A 231 -24.28 16.77 -14.42
CA THR A 231 -24.46 15.90 -15.59
C THR A 231 -23.74 16.44 -16.83
N GLN A 232 -23.63 17.77 -16.96
CA GLN A 232 -22.86 18.43 -18.01
C GLN A 232 -21.34 18.45 -17.74
N PHE A 233 -20.92 18.56 -16.47
CA PHE A 233 -19.50 18.67 -16.11
C PHE A 233 -18.71 17.36 -16.25
N ILE A 234 -19.28 16.22 -15.85
CA ILE A 234 -18.57 14.92 -15.87
C ILE A 234 -18.07 14.53 -17.29
N PRO A 235 -18.85 14.65 -18.39
CA PRO A 235 -18.33 14.33 -19.72
C PRO A 235 -17.18 15.25 -20.12
N THR A 236 -17.26 16.54 -19.79
CA THR A 236 -16.18 17.50 -20.05
C THR A 236 -14.93 17.19 -19.24
N ALA A 237 -15.07 16.83 -17.96
CA ALA A 237 -13.98 16.37 -17.11
C ALA A 237 -13.27 15.13 -17.65
N GLN A 238 -14.01 14.12 -18.13
CA GLN A 238 -13.44 12.88 -18.68
C GLN A 238 -12.75 13.07 -20.03
N VAL A 239 -13.24 13.97 -20.88
CA VAL A 239 -12.70 14.14 -22.24
C VAL A 239 -11.56 15.17 -22.29
N ILE A 240 -11.57 16.17 -21.41
CA ILE A 240 -10.64 17.30 -21.48
C ILE A 240 -9.68 17.30 -20.29
N PHE A 241 -10.21 17.49 -19.08
CA PHE A 241 -9.36 17.73 -17.92
C PHE A 241 -8.56 16.51 -17.47
N LEU A 242 -9.17 15.31 -17.46
CA LEU A 242 -8.51 14.07 -17.06
C LEU A 242 -7.39 13.65 -18.02
N PRO A 243 -7.58 13.68 -19.37
CA PRO A 243 -6.49 13.40 -20.30
C PRO A 243 -5.35 14.42 -20.23
N ILE A 244 -5.66 15.71 -20.00
CA ILE A 244 -4.65 16.74 -19.79
C ILE A 244 -3.85 16.44 -18.52
N ALA A 245 -4.53 16.18 -17.40
CA ALA A 245 -3.88 15.84 -16.14
C ALA A 245 -3.01 14.58 -16.27
N GLY A 246 -3.55 13.52 -16.88
CA GLY A 246 -2.82 12.28 -17.16
C GLY A 246 -1.62 12.48 -18.08
N GLY A 247 -1.76 13.29 -19.13
CA GLY A 247 -0.66 13.61 -20.05
C GLY A 247 0.46 14.40 -19.38
N VAL A 248 0.12 15.43 -18.60
CA VAL A 248 1.10 16.21 -17.82
C VAL A 248 1.77 15.34 -16.75
N GLY A 249 1.00 14.48 -16.08
CA GLY A 249 1.49 13.50 -15.11
C GLY A 249 2.45 12.48 -15.72
N LEU A 250 2.11 11.96 -16.90
CA LEU A 250 2.97 11.05 -17.68
C LEU A 250 4.29 11.73 -18.05
N LEU A 251 4.26 12.98 -18.52
CA LEU A 251 5.47 13.71 -18.87
C LEU A 251 6.35 13.94 -17.62
N GLY A 252 5.75 14.29 -16.48
CA GLY A 252 6.45 14.38 -15.20
C GLY A 252 7.12 13.06 -14.80
N LEU A 253 6.40 11.94 -14.93
CA LEU A 253 6.91 10.59 -14.69
C LEU A 253 8.02 10.20 -15.67
N LEU A 254 7.91 10.54 -16.95
CA LEU A 254 8.94 10.22 -17.94
C LEU A 254 10.21 11.02 -17.66
N LEU A 255 10.11 12.33 -17.38
CA LEU A 255 11.27 13.17 -17.08
C LEU A 255 11.96 12.77 -15.76
N GLY A 256 11.19 12.63 -14.68
CA GLY A 256 11.72 12.21 -13.37
C GLY A 256 12.15 10.74 -13.36
N GLY A 257 11.32 9.86 -13.93
CA GLY A 257 11.53 8.42 -13.92
C GLY A 257 12.68 7.97 -14.82
N LEU A 258 12.78 8.50 -16.05
CA LEU A 258 13.92 8.17 -16.93
C LEU A 258 15.24 8.67 -16.35
N THR A 259 15.26 9.85 -15.71
CA THR A 259 16.48 10.32 -15.04
C THR A 259 16.85 9.40 -13.88
N VAL A 260 15.89 8.97 -13.06
CA VAL A 260 16.16 8.03 -11.97
C VAL A 260 16.68 6.68 -12.50
N VAL A 261 16.01 6.07 -13.48
CA VAL A 261 16.40 4.78 -14.06
C VAL A 261 17.77 4.86 -14.74
N ARG A 262 18.04 5.91 -15.52
CA ARG A 262 19.33 6.09 -16.21
C ARG A 262 20.48 6.28 -15.23
N MET A 263 20.28 7.07 -14.18
CA MET A 263 21.32 7.34 -13.19
C MET A 263 21.58 6.12 -12.30
N GLU A 264 20.54 5.38 -11.91
CA GLU A 264 20.72 4.11 -11.18
C GLU A 264 21.42 3.04 -12.01
N ALA A 265 21.13 2.96 -13.32
CA ALA A 265 21.86 2.09 -14.23
C ALA A 265 23.36 2.41 -14.23
N ARG A 266 23.71 3.70 -14.13
CA ARG A 266 25.09 4.21 -14.02
C ARG A 266 25.65 4.24 -12.59
N THR A 267 24.93 3.68 -11.60
CA THR A 267 25.31 3.70 -10.17
C THR A 267 25.45 5.09 -9.53
N ILE A 268 25.01 6.17 -10.21
CA ILE A 268 25.15 7.56 -9.75
C ILE A 268 24.01 7.94 -8.80
N LYS A 269 24.30 8.77 -7.79
CA LYS A 269 23.30 9.32 -6.87
C LYS A 269 22.34 10.29 -7.59
N THR A 270 21.04 9.99 -7.51
CA THR A 270 19.97 10.83 -8.06
C THR A 270 19.52 11.88 -7.04
N SER A 271 19.14 13.06 -7.54
CA SER A 271 18.52 14.09 -6.70
C SER A 271 17.18 13.65 -6.10
N MET A 272 16.89 14.07 -4.87
CA MET A 272 15.58 13.86 -4.24
C MET A 272 14.45 14.47 -5.07
N ALA A 273 14.71 15.58 -5.74
CA ALA A 273 13.73 16.24 -6.60
C ALA A 273 13.28 15.34 -7.77
N ALA A 274 14.22 14.64 -8.43
CA ALA A 274 13.87 13.72 -9.51
C ALA A 274 13.11 12.48 -9.02
N ARG A 275 13.45 11.97 -7.83
CA ARG A 275 12.74 10.84 -7.20
C ARG A 275 11.30 11.24 -6.82
N LEU A 276 11.14 12.40 -6.19
CA LEU A 276 9.84 12.94 -5.81
C LEU A 276 9.00 13.30 -7.04
N GLY A 277 9.59 13.89 -8.08
CA GLY A 277 8.88 14.18 -9.32
C GLY A 277 8.36 12.93 -10.02
N ALA A 278 9.15 11.84 -10.04
CA ALA A 278 8.71 10.56 -10.56
C ALA A 278 7.58 9.93 -9.70
N ALA A 279 7.72 10.02 -8.37
CA ALA A 279 6.69 9.59 -7.42
C ALA A 279 5.36 10.34 -7.64
N ILE A 280 5.40 11.67 -7.72
CA ILE A 280 4.22 12.50 -7.98
C ILE A 280 3.62 12.18 -9.36
N GLY A 281 4.47 11.95 -10.36
CA GLY A 281 4.04 11.54 -11.70
C GLY A 281 3.27 10.22 -11.70
N ILE A 282 3.78 9.17 -11.04
CA ILE A 282 3.06 7.88 -10.97
C ILE A 282 1.76 8.00 -10.16
N LEU A 283 1.78 8.78 -9.08
CA LEU A 283 0.61 9.07 -8.27
C LEU A 283 -0.47 9.74 -9.13
N SER A 284 -0.11 10.78 -9.88
CA SER A 284 -1.04 11.51 -10.74
C SER A 284 -1.67 10.63 -11.82
N LEU A 285 -0.92 9.69 -12.41
CA LEU A 285 -1.47 8.72 -13.36
C LEU A 285 -2.48 7.77 -12.72
N GLY A 286 -2.15 7.22 -11.54
CA GLY A 286 -3.07 6.36 -10.81
C GLY A 286 -4.34 7.09 -10.39
N LEU A 287 -4.22 8.31 -9.86
CA LEU A 287 -5.35 9.17 -9.52
C LEU A 287 -6.23 9.49 -10.74
N THR A 288 -5.61 9.75 -11.91
CA THR A 288 -6.33 10.00 -13.16
C THR A 288 -7.13 8.77 -13.58
N GLY A 289 -6.51 7.59 -13.54
CA GLY A 289 -7.16 6.32 -13.87
C GLY A 289 -8.31 5.99 -12.93
N GLY A 290 -8.09 6.09 -11.62
CA GLY A 290 -9.11 5.81 -10.61
C GLY A 290 -10.30 6.77 -10.70
N LEU A 291 -10.05 8.07 -10.83
CA LEU A 291 -11.11 9.06 -10.93
C LEU A 291 -11.91 8.93 -12.25
N SER A 292 -11.23 8.63 -13.36
CA SER A 292 -11.90 8.34 -14.63
C SER A 292 -12.83 7.13 -14.52
N LEU A 293 -12.36 6.06 -13.88
CA LEU A 293 -13.11 4.83 -13.69
C LEU A 293 -14.29 5.01 -12.74
N ALA A 294 -14.10 5.69 -11.60
CA ALA A 294 -15.17 6.02 -10.65
C ALA A 294 -16.28 6.84 -11.31
N MET A 295 -15.91 7.87 -12.08
CA MET A 295 -16.86 8.67 -12.85
C MET A 295 -17.55 7.87 -13.96
N TRP A 296 -16.86 6.90 -14.57
CA TRP A 296 -17.43 6.05 -15.62
C TRP A 296 -18.45 5.07 -15.05
N VAL A 297 -18.15 4.43 -13.91
CA VAL A 297 -19.06 3.52 -13.22
C VAL A 297 -20.29 4.27 -12.70
N SER A 298 -20.11 5.48 -12.16
CA SER A 298 -21.22 6.31 -11.67
C SER A 298 -22.25 6.69 -12.74
N ARG A 299 -21.91 6.61 -14.04
CA ARG A 299 -22.86 6.86 -15.13
C ARG A 299 -23.75 5.65 -15.46
N LYS A 300 -23.35 4.45 -15.07
CA LYS A 300 -24.07 3.24 -15.42
C LYS A 300 -25.05 2.89 -14.31
N THR A 301 -26.35 2.92 -14.62
CA THR A 301 -27.37 2.26 -13.82
C THR A 301 -27.26 0.76 -14.03
N PHE A 302 -26.68 0.06 -13.06
CA PHE A 302 -26.71 -1.40 -13.04
C PHE A 302 -28.08 -1.83 -12.54
N THR A 303 -28.84 -2.54 -13.38
CA THR A 303 -30.03 -3.25 -12.92
C THR A 303 -29.54 -4.43 -12.07
N VAL A 304 -29.63 -4.31 -10.76
CA VAL A 304 -29.33 -5.41 -9.84
C VAL A 304 -30.42 -6.46 -10.01
N GLU A 305 -30.18 -7.43 -10.87
CA GLU A 305 -30.98 -8.64 -10.92
C GLU A 305 -30.74 -9.39 -9.61
N LYS A 306 -31.80 -9.57 -8.81
CA LYS A 306 -31.72 -10.33 -7.57
C LYS A 306 -31.31 -11.75 -7.93
N ILE A 307 -30.08 -12.13 -7.59
CA ILE A 307 -29.60 -13.49 -7.73
C ILE A 307 -30.42 -14.36 -6.78
N VAL A 308 -31.22 -15.25 -7.33
CA VAL A 308 -31.86 -16.33 -6.56
C VAL A 308 -30.74 -17.32 -6.22
N TYR A 309 -30.44 -17.48 -4.94
CA TYR A 309 -29.47 -18.45 -4.48
C TYR A 309 -30.08 -19.85 -4.58
N ASP A 310 -29.69 -20.62 -5.59
CA ASP A 310 -29.96 -22.05 -5.61
C ASP A 310 -29.07 -22.76 -4.58
N ASN A 311 -29.58 -23.82 -3.95
CA ASN A 311 -28.85 -24.64 -2.99
C ASN A 311 -27.77 -25.53 -3.65
N GLU A 312 -27.62 -25.44 -4.98
CA GLU A 312 -26.61 -26.15 -5.75
C GLU A 312 -25.58 -25.17 -6.31
N LEU A 313 -24.30 -25.51 -6.19
CA LEU A 313 -23.23 -24.73 -6.81
C LEU A 313 -23.41 -24.74 -8.33
N SER A 314 -23.32 -23.57 -8.96
CA SER A 314 -23.30 -23.51 -10.42
C SER A 314 -22.08 -24.26 -10.98
N GLY A 315 -22.13 -24.68 -12.25
CA GLY A 315 -20.98 -25.31 -12.91
C GLY A 315 -19.71 -24.44 -12.86
N VAL A 316 -19.87 -23.11 -12.85
CA VAL A 316 -18.76 -22.15 -12.64
C VAL A 316 -18.25 -22.18 -11.21
N GLY A 317 -19.13 -22.33 -10.22
CA GLY A 317 -18.74 -22.50 -8.81
C GLY A 317 -17.88 -23.75 -8.60
N TYR A 318 -18.26 -24.88 -9.19
CA TYR A 318 -17.48 -26.11 -9.09
C TYR A 318 -16.10 -26.00 -9.77
N THR A 319 -16.00 -25.32 -10.92
CA THR A 319 -14.70 -25.12 -11.58
C THR A 319 -13.80 -24.20 -10.77
N ILE A 320 -14.32 -23.11 -10.22
CA ILE A 320 -13.55 -22.23 -9.33
C ILE A 320 -13.06 -23.00 -8.11
N LEU A 321 -13.95 -23.76 -7.45
CA LEU A 321 -13.59 -24.56 -6.28
C LEU A 321 -12.52 -25.61 -6.60
N ALA A 322 -12.66 -26.31 -7.73
CA ALA A 322 -11.69 -27.31 -8.18
C ALA A 322 -10.31 -26.68 -8.48
N VAL A 323 -10.28 -25.52 -9.14
CA VAL A 323 -9.03 -24.78 -9.40
C VAL A 323 -8.40 -24.32 -8.09
N MET A 324 -9.18 -23.78 -7.17
CA MET A 324 -8.67 -23.27 -5.89
C MET A 324 -8.11 -24.41 -5.02
N LEU A 325 -8.84 -25.52 -4.89
CA LEU A 325 -8.36 -26.71 -4.19
C LEU A 325 -7.13 -27.32 -4.88
N GLY A 326 -7.12 -27.38 -6.21
CA GLY A 326 -5.97 -27.84 -6.98
C GLY A 326 -4.71 -27.01 -6.71
N LEU A 327 -4.83 -25.68 -6.71
CA LEU A 327 -3.73 -24.78 -6.40
C LEU A 327 -3.25 -24.94 -4.95
N ILE A 328 -4.17 -25.10 -3.99
CA ILE A 328 -3.82 -25.29 -2.58
C ILE A 328 -3.09 -26.62 -2.38
N VAL A 329 -3.65 -27.73 -2.88
CA VAL A 329 -3.07 -29.07 -2.70
C VAL A 329 -1.74 -29.18 -3.43
N PHE A 330 -1.66 -28.71 -4.68
CA PHE A 330 -0.43 -28.72 -5.45
C PHE A 330 0.62 -27.78 -4.86
N GLY A 331 0.23 -26.56 -4.48
CA GLY A 331 1.12 -25.57 -3.89
C GLY A 331 1.70 -26.03 -2.55
N LEU A 332 0.85 -26.47 -1.62
CA LEU A 332 1.29 -27.02 -0.34
C LEU A 332 2.12 -28.30 -0.54
N GLY A 333 1.66 -29.21 -1.40
CA GLY A 333 2.38 -30.45 -1.71
C GLY A 333 3.78 -30.19 -2.27
N TRP A 334 3.92 -29.20 -3.14
CA TRP A 334 5.22 -28.76 -3.68
C TRP A 334 6.12 -28.17 -2.59
N CYS A 335 5.57 -27.32 -1.72
CA CYS A 335 6.30 -26.76 -0.58
C CYS A 335 6.81 -27.87 0.36
N PHE A 336 5.97 -28.84 0.72
CA PHE A 336 6.36 -29.96 1.59
C PHE A 336 7.38 -30.89 0.94
N TYR A 337 7.16 -31.28 -0.33
CA TYR A 337 8.12 -32.10 -1.07
C TYR A 337 9.51 -31.46 -1.08
N ARG A 338 9.57 -30.15 -1.32
CA ARG A 338 10.82 -29.40 -1.34
C ARG A 338 11.45 -29.27 0.05
N ALA A 339 10.65 -29.02 1.09
CA ALA A 339 11.15 -28.96 2.46
C ALA A 339 11.77 -30.29 2.91
N ILE A 340 11.14 -31.42 2.58
CA ILE A 340 11.66 -32.75 2.88
C ILE A 340 12.96 -33.01 2.10
N ARG A 341 13.00 -32.66 0.82
CA ARG A 341 14.22 -32.82 0.00
C ARG A 341 15.39 -31.98 0.53
N ALA A 342 15.13 -30.73 0.92
CA ALA A 342 16.15 -29.85 1.50
C ALA A 342 16.68 -30.36 2.85
N GLY A 343 15.83 -31.01 3.66
CA GLY A 343 16.25 -31.68 4.89
C GLY A 343 17.04 -32.99 4.67
N GLY A 344 17.05 -33.54 3.46
CA GLY A 344 17.78 -34.76 3.10
C GLY A 344 19.16 -34.51 2.46
N GLU A 345 19.48 -33.27 2.07
CA GLU A 345 20.80 -32.91 1.54
C GLU A 345 21.71 -32.50 2.71
N LYS A 346 22.73 -33.33 3.02
CA LYS A 346 23.75 -33.03 4.05
C LYS A 346 24.39 -31.66 3.78
N THR A 347 24.52 -30.85 4.83
CA THR A 347 25.14 -29.52 4.70
C THR A 347 26.61 -29.63 4.27
N PRO A 348 27.17 -28.63 3.56
CA PRO A 348 28.56 -28.65 3.13
C PRO A 348 29.57 -28.85 4.28
N ASP A 349 29.20 -28.41 5.48
CA ASP A 349 30.01 -28.58 6.70
C ASP A 349 29.99 -30.03 7.23
N GLU A 350 28.86 -30.74 7.12
CA GLU A 350 28.77 -32.18 7.43
C GLU A 350 29.56 -33.03 6.44
N GLN A 351 29.52 -32.69 5.14
CA GLN A 351 30.35 -33.38 4.13
C GLN A 351 31.85 -33.14 4.32
N LYS A 352 32.24 -31.99 4.90
CA LYS A 352 33.64 -31.69 5.21
C LYS A 352 34.10 -32.46 6.45
N SER A 353 33.25 -32.61 7.47
CA SER A 353 33.53 -33.44 8.66
C SER A 353 33.66 -34.92 8.28
N GLU A 354 32.73 -35.44 7.48
CA GLU A 354 32.73 -36.84 7.04
C GLU A 354 33.92 -37.16 6.10
N ARG A 355 34.43 -36.16 5.37
CA ARG A 355 35.66 -36.32 4.57
C ARG A 355 36.92 -36.34 5.45
N ILE A 356 36.96 -35.57 6.54
CA ILE A 356 38.07 -35.59 7.51
C ILE A 356 38.08 -36.88 8.34
N GLU A 357 36.91 -37.45 8.63
CA GLU A 357 36.79 -38.71 9.38
C GLU A 357 37.15 -39.95 8.54
N ASN A 358 37.08 -39.84 7.21
CA ASN A 358 37.43 -40.90 6.25
C ASN A 358 38.82 -40.74 5.61
N THR A 359 39.67 -39.83 6.11
CA THR A 359 41.11 -39.74 5.76
C THR A 359 41.95 -40.03 6.99
#